data_AF-A0A1Z4KF44-F1
#
_entry.id   AF-A0A1Z4KF44-F1
#
_cell.length_a   1.000
_cell.length_b   1.000
_cell.length_c   1.000
_cell.angle_alpha   90.00
_cell.angle_beta   90.00
_cell.angle_gamma   90.00
#
_symmetry.space_group_name_H-M   'P 1'
#
loop_
_entity.id
_entity.type
_entity.pdbx_description
1 polymer ?
#
loop_
_entity_poly.entity_id
_entity_poly.type
_entity_poly.pdbx_seq_one_letter_code
_entity_poly.pdbx_strand_id
1 'polypeptide(L)'
;MSNIFCSDYTRKVEEDIIGSGTDYQTYILVECPQPWLKNAFSSRWVPNNLQMLVEEVYKAKLPIRFLLIANDLTHKADHTTLLIYQKQEGLSRGYFKHEFKLTHIEQVAGIVKKWLWGKRPESDIETNITRDILVCTHGSYDKCCARYGNSFYFHANATISNLKLENVRIWQSTHIGGHRFAPTAIDLPEGRYYGLLDQDSFLSILTRTGDIQSLKKVYRGWGILPPVIQVLERDLMLSHGWSWFNYRVSAKILEQSLDNNTMVGELTFEQGSSSLYTYRAKLIKDIDRTISVKSSCSANQTSTIVKYAVADLGLVTENVLTLSK
;
A
#
# COMPACT_ATOMS: atom_id res chain seq x y z
N MET A 1 30.69 -11.44 8.54
CA MET A 1 29.46 -11.57 7.73
C MET A 1 29.32 -10.32 6.89
N SER A 2 29.27 -10.42 5.56
CA SER A 2 29.07 -9.25 4.69
C SER A 2 27.74 -8.57 5.02
N ASN A 3 27.77 -7.29 5.41
CA ASN A 3 26.58 -6.47 5.66
C ASN A 3 25.87 -6.15 4.33
N ILE A 4 25.22 -7.15 3.74
CA ILE A 4 24.42 -6.96 2.52
C ILE A 4 23.08 -6.37 2.92
N PHE A 5 22.76 -5.21 2.36
CA PHE A 5 21.44 -4.61 2.43
C PHE A 5 20.67 -4.97 1.15
N CYS A 6 19.55 -5.68 1.28
CA CYS A 6 18.74 -6.07 0.13
C CYS A 6 18.25 -4.85 -0.68
N SER A 7 18.09 -3.69 -0.02
CA SER A 7 17.74 -2.44 -0.68
C SER A 7 18.87 -1.82 -1.52
N ASP A 8 20.12 -1.96 -1.08
CA ASP A 8 21.28 -1.52 -1.88
C ASP A 8 21.44 -2.40 -3.12
N TYR A 9 21.23 -3.70 -2.98
CA TYR A 9 21.27 -4.62 -4.11
C TYR A 9 20.17 -4.31 -5.15
N THR A 10 18.95 -4.03 -4.69
CA THR A 10 17.83 -3.69 -5.58
C THR A 10 18.10 -2.41 -6.37
N ARG A 11 18.70 -1.38 -5.74
CA ARG A 11 19.16 -0.18 -6.45
C ARG A 11 20.23 -0.49 -7.49
N LYS A 12 21.22 -1.33 -7.13
CA LYS A 12 22.32 -1.70 -8.03
C LYS A 12 21.86 -2.39 -9.30
N VAL A 13 20.82 -3.23 -9.21
CA VAL A 13 20.29 -3.97 -10.37
C VAL A 13 19.13 -3.25 -11.06
N GLU A 14 18.78 -2.04 -10.59
CA GLU A 14 17.69 -1.21 -11.13
C GLU A 14 16.37 -1.99 -11.32
N GLU A 15 16.00 -2.80 -10.32
CA GLU A 15 14.80 -3.61 -10.41
C GLU A 15 13.54 -2.75 -10.62
N ASP A 16 12.73 -3.09 -11.62
CA ASP A 16 11.39 -2.52 -11.79
C ASP A 16 10.48 -2.96 -10.64
N ILE A 17 10.02 -2.03 -9.81
CA ILE A 17 9.32 -2.34 -8.55
C ILE A 17 7.80 -2.48 -8.71
N ILE A 18 7.25 -2.25 -9.90
CA ILE A 18 5.80 -2.34 -10.18
C ILE A 18 5.26 -3.76 -9.95
N GLY A 19 3.96 -3.85 -9.67
CA GLY A 19 3.29 -5.13 -9.45
C GLY A 19 3.70 -5.80 -8.14
N SER A 20 4.21 -5.01 -7.19
CA SER A 20 4.64 -5.49 -5.87
C SER A 20 3.81 -4.92 -4.73
N GLY A 21 2.79 -4.11 -5.03
CA GLY A 21 1.76 -3.71 -4.08
C GLY A 21 0.82 -4.88 -3.79
N THR A 22 0.48 -5.09 -2.52
CA THR A 22 -0.48 -6.13 -2.11
C THR A 22 -1.91 -5.59 -2.08
N ASP A 23 -2.88 -6.42 -2.41
CA ASP A 23 -4.29 -6.04 -2.61
C ASP A 23 -5.25 -6.55 -1.52
N TYR A 24 -4.89 -6.31 -0.25
CA TYR A 24 -5.74 -6.70 0.88
C TYR A 24 -7.12 -6.03 0.81
N GLN A 25 -8.15 -6.76 1.23
CA GLN A 25 -9.51 -6.25 1.34
C GLN A 25 -9.66 -5.30 2.53
N THR A 26 -8.93 -5.55 3.61
CA THR A 26 -9.01 -4.72 4.81
C THR A 26 -7.62 -4.45 5.39
N TYR A 27 -7.32 -3.22 5.78
CA TYR A 27 -6.20 -2.92 6.68
C TYR A 27 -6.74 -2.60 8.06
N ILE A 28 -6.09 -3.14 9.08
CA ILE A 28 -6.36 -2.84 10.48
C ILE A 28 -5.06 -2.32 11.09
N LEU A 29 -5.02 -1.02 11.34
CA LEU A 29 -3.87 -0.34 11.89
C LEU A 29 -4.13 -0.05 13.37
N VAL A 30 -3.26 -0.56 14.22
CA VAL A 30 -3.39 -0.45 15.66
C VAL A 30 -2.26 0.44 16.17
N GLU A 31 -2.60 1.57 16.77
CA GLU A 31 -1.61 2.39 17.45
C GLU A 31 -1.00 1.61 18.62
N CYS A 32 0.31 1.43 18.59
CA CYS A 32 1.04 0.66 19.58
C CYS A 32 2.47 1.20 19.72
N PRO A 33 2.89 1.59 20.92
CA PRO A 33 4.22 2.14 21.13
C PRO A 33 5.35 1.20 20.70
N GLN A 34 6.46 1.80 20.24
CA GLN A 34 7.70 1.11 19.91
C GLN A 34 8.53 0.80 21.18
N PRO A 35 9.52 -0.12 21.13
CA PRO A 35 9.95 -0.94 19.99
C PRO A 35 9.06 -2.17 19.74
N TRP A 36 8.99 -2.60 18.48
CA TRP A 36 8.31 -3.83 18.07
C TRP A 36 9.28 -4.99 17.89
N LEU A 37 8.87 -6.18 18.34
CA LEU A 37 9.57 -7.45 18.09
C LEU A 37 9.42 -7.87 16.62
N LYS A 38 10.31 -8.75 16.15
CA LYS A 38 10.28 -9.28 14.77
C LYS A 38 8.88 -9.80 14.38
N ASN A 39 8.24 -10.55 15.28
CA ASN A 39 6.80 -10.76 15.22
C ASN A 39 6.11 -9.59 15.95
N ALA A 40 5.62 -8.63 15.17
CA ALA A 40 5.11 -7.37 15.70
C ALA A 40 4.01 -7.57 16.76
N PHE A 41 3.05 -8.47 16.50
CA PHE A 41 1.92 -8.68 17.42
C PHE A 41 2.29 -9.50 18.66
N SER A 42 3.53 -9.97 18.79
CA SER A 42 4.05 -10.51 20.05
C SER A 42 4.77 -9.46 20.90
N SER A 43 4.74 -8.18 20.49
CA SER A 43 5.42 -7.08 21.21
C SER A 43 4.76 -6.79 22.55
N ARG A 44 5.56 -6.22 23.47
CA ARG A 44 5.21 -5.95 24.88
C ARG A 44 3.82 -5.33 25.09
N TRP A 45 3.46 -4.35 24.27
CA TRP A 45 2.23 -3.56 24.45
C TRP A 45 1.00 -4.19 23.77
N VAL A 46 1.16 -5.30 23.07
CA VAL A 46 0.05 -5.97 22.37
C VAL A 46 -0.63 -6.96 23.32
N PRO A 47 -1.91 -6.73 23.68
CA PRO A 47 -2.62 -7.58 24.63
C PRO A 47 -2.98 -8.94 24.03
N ASN A 48 -3.05 -9.97 24.87
CA ASN A 48 -3.23 -11.36 24.43
C ASN A 48 -4.47 -11.58 23.55
N ASN A 49 -5.59 -10.90 23.85
CA ASN A 49 -6.81 -10.99 23.06
C ASN A 49 -6.64 -10.48 21.62
N LEU A 50 -5.81 -9.45 21.41
CA LEU A 50 -5.45 -8.96 20.08
C LEU A 50 -4.51 -9.94 19.37
N GLN A 51 -3.54 -10.54 20.08
CA GLN A 51 -2.68 -11.58 19.50
C GLN A 51 -3.50 -12.75 18.97
N MET A 52 -4.42 -13.27 19.79
CA MET A 52 -5.34 -14.36 19.41
C MET A 52 -6.18 -14.01 18.18
N LEU A 53 -6.73 -12.79 18.12
CA LEU A 53 -7.50 -12.34 16.96
C LEU A 53 -6.65 -12.32 15.67
N VAL A 54 -5.42 -11.81 15.74
CA VAL A 54 -4.53 -11.77 14.57
C VAL A 54 -4.21 -13.19 14.10
N GLU A 55 -3.99 -14.13 15.03
CA GLU A 55 -3.80 -15.54 14.69
C GLU A 55 -5.05 -16.20 14.10
N GLU A 56 -6.24 -15.92 14.64
CA GLU A 56 -7.53 -16.40 14.13
C GLU A 56 -7.72 -15.97 12.67
N VAL A 57 -7.51 -14.68 12.39
CA VAL A 57 -7.64 -14.09 11.04
C VAL A 57 -6.61 -14.69 10.08
N TYR A 58 -5.36 -14.86 10.53
CA TYR A 58 -4.30 -15.49 9.74
C TYR A 58 -4.63 -16.94 9.39
N LYS A 59 -5.06 -17.75 10.36
CA LYS A 59 -5.44 -19.17 10.16
C LYS A 59 -6.64 -19.30 9.22
N ALA A 60 -7.61 -18.39 9.32
CA ALA A 60 -8.76 -18.32 8.43
C ALA A 60 -8.43 -17.82 7.01
N LYS A 61 -7.18 -17.38 6.75
CA LYS A 61 -6.72 -16.84 5.46
C LYS A 61 -7.58 -15.69 4.95
N LEU A 62 -8.13 -14.90 5.87
CA LEU A 62 -8.91 -13.73 5.47
C LEU A 62 -7.98 -12.70 4.84
N PRO A 63 -8.41 -11.95 3.81
CA PRO A 63 -7.61 -10.95 3.11
C PRO A 63 -7.47 -9.66 3.92
N ILE A 64 -7.08 -9.77 5.19
CA ILE A 64 -6.97 -8.69 6.16
C ILE A 64 -5.51 -8.52 6.56
N ARG A 65 -5.02 -7.28 6.52
CA ARG A 65 -3.67 -6.91 6.94
C ARG A 65 -3.69 -6.15 8.25
N PHE A 66 -3.17 -6.79 9.29
CA PHE A 66 -2.88 -6.12 10.55
C PHE A 66 -1.50 -5.46 10.52
N LEU A 67 -1.42 -4.21 11.01
CA LEU A 67 -0.18 -3.47 11.21
C LEU A 67 -0.22 -2.75 12.56
N LEU A 68 0.94 -2.61 13.20
CA LEU A 68 1.07 -1.67 14.31
C LEU A 68 1.62 -0.37 13.76
N ILE A 69 1.11 0.74 14.26
CA ILE A 69 1.52 2.09 13.88
C ILE A 69 1.94 2.88 15.12
N ALA A 70 2.85 3.83 14.94
CA ALA A 70 3.25 4.77 15.98
C ALA A 70 3.69 6.08 15.33
N ASN A 71 3.60 7.17 16.08
CA ASN A 71 4.17 8.46 15.74
C ASN A 71 4.68 9.16 17.01
N ASP A 72 5.12 10.42 16.87
CA ASP A 72 5.71 11.21 17.94
C ASP A 72 4.73 11.55 19.09
N LEU A 73 3.43 11.30 18.87
CA LEU A 73 2.34 11.50 19.82
C LEU A 73 1.89 10.21 20.51
N THR A 74 2.25 9.03 19.99
CA THR A 74 1.75 7.74 20.50
C THR A 74 2.04 7.50 21.99
N HIS A 75 3.16 7.98 22.51
CA HIS A 75 3.48 7.88 23.95
C HIS A 75 2.82 8.97 24.80
N LYS A 76 2.22 9.99 24.17
CA LYS A 76 1.65 11.18 24.83
C LYS A 76 0.12 11.15 24.84
N ALA A 77 -0.49 10.34 24.00
CA ALA A 77 -1.93 10.18 23.92
C ALA A 77 -2.46 9.36 25.11
N ASP A 78 -3.62 9.76 25.63
CA ASP A 78 -4.41 9.07 26.64
C ASP A 78 -5.38 8.03 26.03
N HIS A 79 -5.24 7.78 24.72
CA HIS A 79 -6.08 6.91 23.93
C HIS A 79 -5.24 6.10 22.94
N THR A 80 -5.83 5.01 22.45
CA THR A 80 -5.31 4.21 21.33
C THR A 80 -6.13 4.50 20.08
N THR A 81 -5.46 4.92 19.01
CA THR A 81 -6.09 5.04 17.69
C THR A 81 -6.17 3.67 17.01
N LEU A 82 -7.36 3.30 16.55
CA LEU A 82 -7.58 2.17 15.66
C LEU A 82 -8.11 2.70 14.32
N LEU A 83 -7.43 2.34 13.24
CA LEU A 83 -7.84 2.67 11.88
C LEU A 83 -8.22 1.39 11.13
N ILE A 84 -9.41 1.38 10.54
CA ILE A 84 -9.85 0.30 9.66
C ILE A 84 -10.07 0.88 8.26
N TYR A 85 -9.39 0.31 7.28
CA TYR A 85 -9.54 0.65 5.87
C TYR A 85 -10.18 -0.52 5.15
N GLN A 86 -11.39 -0.34 4.63
CA GLN A 86 -12.12 -1.37 3.90
C GLN A 86 -12.14 -1.04 2.41
N LYS A 87 -11.70 -1.97 1.56
CA LYS A 87 -11.67 -1.79 0.11
C LYS A 87 -13.09 -1.54 -0.39
N GLN A 88 -13.24 -0.51 -1.24
CA GLN A 88 -14.51 -0.19 -1.86
C GLN A 88 -14.79 -1.15 -3.03
N GLU A 89 -16.05 -1.55 -3.18
CA GLU A 89 -16.48 -2.38 -4.31
C GLU A 89 -16.73 -1.55 -5.57
N GLY A 90 -16.53 -2.16 -6.74
CA GLY A 90 -16.73 -1.50 -8.03
C GLY A 90 -15.71 -0.39 -8.32
N LEU A 91 -16.15 0.64 -9.04
CA LEU A 91 -15.34 1.81 -9.38
C LEU A 91 -15.03 2.61 -8.12
N SER A 92 -13.76 2.65 -7.73
CA SER A 92 -13.34 3.30 -6.49
C SER A 92 -11.98 3.97 -6.59
N ARG A 93 -11.68 4.81 -5.59
CA ARG A 93 -10.39 5.51 -5.45
C ARG A 93 -9.49 4.89 -4.39
N GLY A 94 -9.92 3.82 -3.74
CA GLY A 94 -9.23 3.29 -2.56
C GLY A 94 -10.16 2.60 -1.59
N TYR A 95 -10.00 2.95 -0.33
CA TYR A 95 -10.62 2.32 0.83
C TYR A 95 -11.55 3.30 1.55
N PHE A 96 -12.62 2.82 2.16
CA PHE A 96 -13.36 3.56 3.18
C PHE A 96 -12.58 3.52 4.49
N LYS A 97 -12.42 4.69 5.11
CA LYS A 97 -11.69 4.85 6.36
C LYS A 97 -12.67 4.95 7.53
N HIS A 98 -12.39 4.15 8.56
CA HIS A 98 -13.04 4.19 9.86
C HIS A 98 -11.97 4.44 10.93
N GLU A 99 -12.20 5.42 11.79
CA GLU A 99 -11.29 5.78 12.87
C GLU A 99 -12.00 5.66 14.21
N PHE A 100 -11.34 4.98 15.15
CA PHE A 100 -11.82 4.78 16.51
C PHE A 100 -10.79 5.32 17.50
N LYS A 101 -11.27 6.06 18.49
CA LYS A 101 -10.48 6.51 19.64
C LYS A 101 -10.86 5.67 20.85
N LEU A 102 -9.98 4.75 21.21
CA LEU A 102 -10.21 3.75 22.26
C LEU A 102 -9.48 4.17 23.52
N THR A 103 -10.03 3.88 24.70
CA THR A 103 -9.34 4.24 25.95
C THR A 103 -8.08 3.40 26.15
N HIS A 104 -8.11 2.13 25.74
CA HIS A 104 -6.97 1.22 25.82
C HIS A 104 -6.92 0.24 24.64
N ILE A 105 -5.73 -0.26 24.32
CA ILE A 105 -5.48 -1.18 23.20
C ILE A 105 -6.22 -2.52 23.33
N GLU A 106 -6.56 -2.94 24.54
CA GLU A 106 -7.35 -4.15 24.85
C GLU A 106 -8.73 -4.14 24.19
N GLN A 107 -9.29 -2.95 23.92
CA GLN A 107 -10.59 -2.80 23.27
C GLN A 107 -10.55 -3.13 21.77
N VAL A 108 -9.38 -3.07 21.12
CA VAL A 108 -9.21 -3.24 19.68
C VAL A 108 -9.80 -4.56 19.20
N ALA A 109 -9.49 -5.67 19.88
CA ALA A 109 -9.94 -6.99 19.45
C ALA A 109 -11.48 -7.09 19.45
N GLY A 110 -12.15 -6.49 20.44
CA GLY A 110 -13.60 -6.47 20.52
C GLY A 110 -14.23 -5.64 19.40
N ILE A 111 -13.67 -4.48 19.10
CA ILE A 111 -14.14 -3.60 18.01
C ILE A 111 -13.95 -4.28 16.66
N VAL A 112 -12.77 -4.85 16.39
CA VAL A 112 -12.51 -5.57 15.15
C VAL A 112 -13.41 -6.80 15.00
N LYS A 113 -13.65 -7.58 16.06
CA LYS A 113 -14.59 -8.72 15.98
C LYS A 113 -16.00 -8.28 15.61
N LYS A 114 -16.49 -7.17 16.19
CA LYS A 114 -17.79 -6.58 15.80
C LYS A 114 -17.80 -6.14 14.33
N TRP A 115 -16.74 -5.47 13.88
CA TRP A 115 -16.56 -5.05 12.49
C TRP A 115 -16.64 -6.25 11.53
N LEU A 116 -15.91 -7.31 11.81
CA LEU A 116 -15.88 -8.53 10.99
C LEU A 116 -17.23 -9.27 10.95
N TRP A 117 -18.09 -9.07 11.94
CA TRP A 117 -19.47 -9.56 11.94
C TRP A 117 -20.46 -8.62 11.22
N GLY A 118 -19.97 -7.62 10.49
CA GLY A 118 -20.81 -6.65 9.77
C GLY A 118 -21.54 -5.67 10.68
N LYS A 119 -21.15 -5.57 11.96
CA LYS A 119 -21.74 -4.61 12.90
C LYS A 119 -20.89 -3.34 12.92
N ARG A 120 -21.50 -2.21 12.61
CA ARG A 120 -20.86 -0.89 12.78
C ARG A 120 -20.79 -0.55 14.27
N PRO A 121 -19.60 -0.38 14.87
CA PRO A 121 -19.49 0.00 16.27
C PRO A 121 -19.97 1.44 16.49
N GLU A 122 -20.58 1.74 17.64
CA GLU A 122 -21.12 3.07 17.97
C GLU A 122 -20.05 4.17 18.04
N SER A 123 -18.79 3.81 18.29
CA SER A 123 -17.65 4.73 18.38
C SER A 123 -16.93 5.01 17.06
N ASP A 124 -17.53 4.61 15.92
CA ASP A 124 -16.98 4.84 14.60
C ASP A 124 -17.08 6.31 14.20
N ILE A 125 -15.94 6.94 13.94
CA ILE A 125 -15.86 8.28 13.36
C ILE A 125 -15.48 8.11 11.89
N GLU A 126 -16.44 8.33 11.00
CA GLU A 126 -16.18 8.36 9.57
C GLU A 126 -15.37 9.61 9.22
N THR A 127 -14.10 9.42 8.86
CA THR A 127 -13.14 10.52 8.68
C THR A 127 -12.52 10.49 7.28
N ASN A 128 -13.32 10.72 6.24
CA ASN A 128 -12.83 10.78 4.85
C ASN A 128 -11.84 11.94 4.56
N ILE A 129 -11.52 12.76 5.56
CA ILE A 129 -10.74 14.00 5.37
C ILE A 129 -9.22 13.77 5.49
N THR A 130 -8.77 12.74 6.21
CA THR A 130 -7.34 12.58 6.55
C THR A 130 -6.64 11.49 5.75
N ARG A 131 -5.50 11.84 5.16
CA ARG A 131 -4.54 10.95 4.47
C ARG A 131 -3.56 10.38 5.50
N ASP A 132 -3.40 9.06 5.54
CA ASP A 132 -2.47 8.37 6.44
C ASP A 132 -1.34 7.73 5.63
N ILE A 133 -0.11 8.21 5.82
CA ILE A 133 1.08 7.70 5.14
C ILE A 133 1.85 6.81 6.11
N LEU A 134 1.94 5.52 5.81
CA LEU A 134 2.62 4.53 6.63
C LEU A 134 4.03 4.27 6.12
N VAL A 135 5.05 4.68 6.85
CA VAL A 135 6.45 4.39 6.55
C VAL A 135 6.91 3.17 7.34
N CYS A 136 7.39 2.14 6.66
CA CYS A 136 7.90 0.96 7.36
C CYS A 136 9.25 1.23 8.03
N THR A 137 9.27 1.19 9.36
CA THR A 137 10.49 1.38 10.18
C THR A 137 10.87 0.14 10.99
N HIS A 138 10.27 -1.02 10.67
CA HIS A 138 10.34 -2.26 11.45
C HIS A 138 11.72 -2.95 11.43
N GLY A 139 12.69 -2.37 12.15
CA GLY A 139 14.09 -2.79 12.07
C GLY A 139 14.39 -4.18 12.63
N SER A 140 13.58 -4.67 13.57
CA SER A 140 13.66 -6.05 14.08
C SER A 140 13.23 -7.10 13.04
N TYR A 141 12.47 -6.69 12.02
CA TYR A 141 12.09 -7.55 10.90
C TYR A 141 13.18 -7.60 9.82
N ASP A 142 13.64 -6.44 9.35
CA ASP A 142 14.73 -6.34 8.37
C ASP A 142 15.55 -5.05 8.54
N LYS A 143 16.87 -5.17 8.37
CA LYS A 143 17.83 -4.07 8.56
C LYS A 143 17.60 -2.89 7.60
N CYS A 144 17.08 -3.13 6.40
CA CYS A 144 16.77 -2.07 5.44
C CYS A 144 15.60 -1.20 5.91
N CYS A 145 14.60 -1.78 6.57
CA CYS A 145 13.52 -1.01 7.20
C CYS A 145 14.07 -0.08 8.29
N ALA A 146 15.03 -0.56 9.09
CA ALA A 146 15.67 0.27 10.10
C ALA A 146 16.49 1.41 9.48
N ARG A 147 17.37 1.06 8.53
CA ARG A 147 18.36 1.99 7.95
C ARG A 147 17.72 3.09 7.11
N TYR A 148 16.87 2.70 6.16
CA TYR A 148 16.28 3.64 5.20
C TYR A 148 14.93 4.18 5.67
N GLY A 149 14.12 3.34 6.32
CA GLY A 149 12.77 3.71 6.76
C GLY A 149 12.76 4.77 7.87
N ASN A 150 13.58 4.62 8.92
CA ASN A 150 13.61 5.59 10.02
C ASN A 150 14.07 6.98 9.55
N SER A 151 15.19 7.04 8.81
CA SER A 151 15.69 8.31 8.27
C SER A 151 14.65 8.98 7.37
N PHE A 152 14.02 8.20 6.47
CA PHE A 152 12.97 8.73 5.60
C PHE A 152 11.77 9.25 6.39
N TYR A 153 11.28 8.55 7.42
CA TYR A 153 10.16 9.00 8.25
C TYR A 153 10.40 10.40 8.84
N PHE A 154 11.59 10.67 9.39
CA PHE A 154 11.90 11.99 9.95
C PHE A 154 11.90 13.09 8.89
N HIS A 155 12.51 12.84 7.72
CA HIS A 155 12.51 13.80 6.61
C HIS A 155 11.11 14.03 6.03
N ALA A 156 10.32 12.96 5.92
CA ALA A 156 8.96 12.99 5.42
C ALA A 156 8.04 13.78 6.38
N ASN A 157 8.17 13.57 7.70
CA ASN A 157 7.42 14.33 8.71
C ASN A 157 7.74 15.83 8.65
N ALA A 158 9.02 16.18 8.52
CA ALA A 158 9.45 17.57 8.33
C ALA A 158 8.90 18.17 7.03
N THR A 159 8.89 17.41 5.94
CA THR A 159 8.34 17.85 4.64
C THR A 159 6.85 18.16 4.74
N ILE A 160 6.06 17.26 5.35
CA ILE A 160 4.61 17.46 5.58
C ILE A 160 4.37 18.73 6.41
N SER A 161 5.15 18.90 7.49
CA SER A 161 5.06 20.07 8.37
C SER A 161 5.38 21.38 7.63
N ASN A 162 6.46 21.39 6.83
CA ASN A 162 6.89 22.55 6.05
C ASN A 162 5.85 22.94 4.98
N LEU A 163 5.19 21.96 4.37
CA LEU A 163 4.10 22.18 3.41
C LEU A 163 2.77 22.53 4.07
N LYS A 164 2.68 22.49 5.41
CA LYS A 164 1.47 22.77 6.19
C LYS A 164 0.27 21.91 5.76
N LEU A 165 0.52 20.62 5.49
CA LEU A 165 -0.52 19.67 5.09
C LEU A 165 -1.24 19.13 6.34
N GLU A 166 -2.15 19.92 6.89
CA GLU A 166 -2.86 19.62 8.16
C GLU A 166 -3.71 18.34 8.11
N ASN A 167 -4.15 17.93 6.92
CA ASN A 167 -4.94 16.72 6.72
C ASN A 167 -4.11 15.48 6.38
N VAL A 168 -2.78 15.53 6.52
CA VAL A 168 -1.88 14.41 6.27
C VAL A 168 -1.19 14.00 7.56
N ARG A 169 -1.39 12.74 7.98
CA ARG A 169 -0.68 12.12 9.10
C ARG A 169 0.36 11.15 8.57
N ILE A 170 1.55 11.20 9.14
CA ILE A 170 2.58 10.20 8.89
C ILE A 170 2.71 9.27 10.09
N TRP A 171 2.88 7.99 9.81
CA TRP A 171 3.03 6.95 10.81
C TRP A 171 4.28 6.14 10.52
N GLN A 172 5.03 5.83 11.56
CA GLN A 172 5.89 4.66 11.54
C GLN A 172 5.00 3.41 11.58
N SER A 173 5.35 2.38 10.82
CA SER A 173 4.59 1.13 10.74
C SER A 173 5.48 -0.09 10.90
N THR A 174 4.87 -1.17 11.41
CA THR A 174 5.43 -2.52 11.28
C THR A 174 5.51 -2.94 9.82
N HIS A 175 6.14 -4.09 9.56
CA HIS A 175 6.54 -4.47 8.21
C HIS A 175 5.36 -4.51 7.22
N ILE A 176 5.44 -3.70 6.16
CA ILE A 176 4.39 -3.57 5.12
C ILE A 176 4.69 -4.36 3.84
N GLY A 177 5.77 -5.15 3.82
CA GLY A 177 6.25 -5.84 2.62
C GLY A 177 7.20 -4.96 1.79
N GLY A 178 8.12 -5.62 1.08
CA GLY A 178 9.05 -4.94 0.15
C GLY A 178 10.22 -4.23 0.84
N HIS A 179 10.81 -4.77 1.93
CA HIS A 179 11.97 -4.14 2.60
C HIS A 179 13.20 -3.97 1.70
N ARG A 180 13.32 -4.79 0.65
CA ARG A 180 14.30 -4.63 -0.43
C ARG A 180 14.04 -3.40 -1.31
N PHE A 181 12.90 -2.76 -1.16
CA PHE A 181 12.57 -1.46 -1.72
C PHE A 181 12.61 -0.36 -0.65
N ALA A 182 13.20 -0.57 0.53
CA ALA A 182 13.19 0.47 1.56
C ALA A 182 13.92 1.76 1.09
N PRO A 183 13.41 2.96 1.40
CA PRO A 183 12.22 3.23 2.20
C PRO A 183 10.92 2.89 1.45
N THR A 184 9.98 2.27 2.16
CA THR A 184 8.66 1.92 1.61
C THR A 184 7.57 2.65 2.35
N ALA A 185 6.55 3.08 1.63
CA ALA A 185 5.35 3.68 2.19
C ALA A 185 4.06 3.08 1.60
N ILE A 186 2.99 3.09 2.39
CA ILE A 186 1.60 2.99 1.89
C ILE A 186 0.93 4.34 2.13
N ASP A 187 0.24 4.84 1.13
CA ASP A 187 -0.54 6.06 1.19
C ASP A 187 -2.04 5.73 1.19
N LEU A 188 -2.68 5.89 2.35
CA LEU A 188 -4.10 5.62 2.60
C LEU A 188 -4.88 6.95 2.69
N PRO A 189 -6.17 6.99 2.30
CA PRO A 189 -7.05 5.86 1.97
C PRO A 189 -6.92 5.31 0.55
N GLU A 190 -6.09 5.90 -0.33
CA GLU A 190 -6.00 5.43 -1.72
C GLU A 190 -5.41 4.02 -1.83
N GLY A 191 -4.57 3.62 -0.88
CA GLY A 191 -3.91 2.31 -0.86
C GLY A 191 -2.80 2.21 -1.89
N ARG A 192 -2.07 3.30 -2.14
CA ARG A 192 -0.96 3.35 -3.10
C ARG A 192 0.33 2.92 -2.41
N TYR A 193 1.06 2.00 -3.04
CA TYR A 193 2.32 1.48 -2.52
C TYR A 193 3.50 2.15 -3.19
N TYR A 194 4.49 2.53 -2.38
CA TYR A 194 5.72 3.16 -2.82
C TYR A 194 6.96 2.47 -2.23
N GLY A 195 8.07 2.58 -2.94
CA GLY A 195 9.38 2.05 -2.55
C GLY A 195 10.50 2.91 -3.13
N LEU A 196 11.73 2.71 -2.67
CA LEU A 196 12.92 3.43 -3.08
C LEU A 196 12.77 4.96 -2.97
N LEU A 197 11.91 5.41 -2.05
CA LEU A 197 11.57 6.82 -1.91
C LEU A 197 12.78 7.67 -1.50
N ASP A 198 12.77 8.90 -2.02
CA ASP A 198 13.62 10.01 -1.63
C ASP A 198 12.75 11.25 -1.37
N GLN A 199 13.36 12.38 -1.03
CA GLN A 199 12.62 13.60 -0.70
C GLN A 199 11.88 14.18 -1.92
N ASP A 200 12.47 14.13 -3.11
CA ASP A 200 11.90 14.73 -4.33
C ASP A 200 10.68 13.95 -4.82
N SER A 201 10.78 12.62 -4.85
CA SER A 201 9.66 11.74 -5.18
C SER A 201 8.54 11.86 -4.15
N PHE A 202 8.89 11.94 -2.86
CA PHE A 202 7.91 12.12 -1.80
C PHE A 202 7.18 13.48 -1.89
N LEU A 203 7.92 14.56 -2.13
CA LEU A 203 7.35 15.89 -2.37
C LEU A 203 6.36 15.85 -3.54
N SER A 204 6.77 15.25 -4.67
CA SER A 204 5.93 15.11 -5.85
C SER A 204 4.66 14.30 -5.57
N ILE A 205 4.74 13.23 -4.79
CA ILE A 205 3.59 12.41 -4.37
C ILE A 205 2.67 13.16 -3.41
N LEU A 206 3.23 13.98 -2.51
CA LEU A 206 2.44 14.77 -1.57
C LEU A 206 1.62 15.84 -2.29
N THR A 207 2.26 16.59 -3.18
CA THR A 207 1.65 17.74 -3.88
C THR A 207 0.95 17.36 -5.18
N ARG A 208 1.19 16.15 -5.70
CA ARG A 208 0.74 15.69 -7.04
C ARG A 208 1.20 16.64 -8.15
N THR A 209 2.47 17.04 -8.09
CA THR A 209 3.09 17.95 -9.07
C THR A 209 4.43 17.43 -9.54
N GLY A 210 5.00 18.08 -10.56
CA GLY A 210 6.28 17.70 -11.16
C GLY A 210 6.12 16.65 -12.26
N ASP A 211 7.22 16.04 -12.67
CA ASP A 211 7.21 15.02 -13.73
C ASP A 211 6.67 13.69 -13.21
N ILE A 212 5.51 13.28 -13.73
CA ILE A 212 4.87 11.99 -13.40
C ILE A 212 5.78 10.80 -13.74
N GLN A 213 6.70 10.94 -14.72
CA GLN A 213 7.58 9.85 -15.12
C GLN A 213 8.55 9.43 -14.02
N SER A 214 8.81 10.31 -13.03
CA SER A 214 9.56 9.97 -11.82
C SER A 214 8.95 8.78 -11.05
N LEU A 215 7.63 8.60 -11.12
CA LEU A 215 6.94 7.50 -10.44
C LEU A 215 7.32 6.11 -10.97
N LYS A 216 7.88 5.99 -12.19
CA LYS A 216 8.38 4.70 -12.71
C LYS A 216 9.35 4.00 -11.75
N LYS A 217 10.13 4.78 -11.00
CA LYS A 217 11.17 4.27 -10.09
C LYS A 217 10.67 3.94 -8.68
N VAL A 218 9.58 4.58 -8.25
CA VAL A 218 9.15 4.55 -6.84
C VAL A 218 7.75 3.99 -6.63
N TYR A 219 6.95 3.83 -7.68
CA TYR A 219 5.58 3.34 -7.57
C TYR A 219 5.53 1.82 -7.69
N ARG A 220 5.04 1.16 -6.64
CA ARG A 220 4.94 -0.30 -6.53
C ARG A 220 3.59 -0.84 -7.00
N GLY A 221 2.56 0.00 -6.99
CA GLY A 221 1.22 -0.33 -7.47
C GLY A 221 0.08 0.12 -6.56
N TRP A 222 -1.14 -0.14 -7.00
CA TRP A 222 -2.39 0.24 -6.32
C TRP A 222 -3.01 -0.96 -5.61
N GLY A 223 -3.18 -0.90 -4.29
CA GLY A 223 -3.74 -1.98 -3.47
C GLY A 223 -5.20 -2.33 -3.78
N ILE A 224 -5.92 -1.51 -4.55
CA ILE A 224 -7.25 -1.91 -5.03
C ILE A 224 -7.19 -2.86 -6.24
N LEU A 225 -6.01 -3.07 -6.82
CA LEU A 225 -5.83 -3.85 -8.06
C LEU A 225 -4.97 -5.09 -7.83
N PRO A 226 -5.31 -6.23 -8.47
CA PRO A 226 -4.44 -7.40 -8.49
C PRO A 226 -3.02 -7.04 -8.95
N PRO A 227 -1.96 -7.62 -8.36
CA PRO A 227 -0.57 -7.25 -8.64
C PRO A 227 -0.19 -7.19 -10.13
N VAL A 228 -0.68 -8.14 -10.93
CA VAL A 228 -0.37 -8.21 -12.37
C VAL A 228 -1.03 -7.05 -13.14
N ILE A 229 -2.24 -6.62 -12.74
CA ILE A 229 -2.94 -5.47 -13.36
C ILE A 229 -2.27 -4.14 -13.01
N GLN A 230 -1.52 -4.04 -11.89
CA GLN A 230 -0.81 -2.82 -11.52
C GLN A 230 0.20 -2.38 -12.60
N VAL A 231 0.69 -3.32 -13.43
CA VAL A 231 1.55 -3.00 -14.59
C VAL A 231 0.78 -2.19 -15.63
N LEU A 232 -0.42 -2.65 -16.03
CA LEU A 232 -1.32 -1.91 -16.91
C LEU A 232 -1.71 -0.56 -16.31
N GLU A 233 -2.08 -0.56 -15.04
CA GLU A 233 -2.49 0.68 -14.36
C GLU A 233 -1.37 1.73 -14.34
N ARG A 234 -0.11 1.33 -14.13
CA ARG A 234 1.02 2.26 -14.19
C ARG A 234 1.13 2.90 -15.57
N ASP A 235 0.98 2.15 -16.65
CA ASP A 235 1.12 2.70 -18.00
C ASP A 235 0.03 3.75 -18.30
N LEU A 236 -1.22 3.47 -17.87
CA LEU A 236 -2.33 4.44 -17.94
C LEU A 236 -2.12 5.64 -17.00
N MET A 237 -1.64 5.42 -15.78
CA MET A 237 -1.30 6.49 -14.84
C MET A 237 -0.28 7.46 -15.44
N LEU A 238 0.76 6.92 -16.08
CA LEU A 238 1.83 7.71 -16.67
C LEU A 238 1.36 8.49 -17.91
N SER A 239 0.40 7.97 -18.68
CA SER A 239 -0.16 8.68 -19.84
C SER A 239 -1.14 9.78 -19.44
N HIS A 240 -1.94 9.56 -18.39
CA HIS A 240 -2.90 10.55 -17.87
C HIS A 240 -2.27 11.57 -16.91
N GLY A 241 -1.05 11.32 -16.44
CA GLY A 241 -0.37 12.19 -15.49
C GLY A 241 -1.02 12.21 -14.11
N TRP A 242 -0.78 13.27 -13.34
CA TRP A 242 -1.31 13.43 -11.98
C TRP A 242 -2.84 13.42 -11.88
N SER A 243 -3.54 13.70 -12.99
CA SER A 243 -5.00 13.61 -13.06
C SER A 243 -5.53 12.20 -12.74
N TRP A 244 -4.73 11.15 -13.02
CA TRP A 244 -5.08 9.76 -12.76
C TRP A 244 -5.47 9.48 -11.30
N PHE A 245 -4.85 10.18 -10.35
CA PHE A 245 -5.11 10.01 -8.92
C PHE A 245 -6.48 10.55 -8.47
N ASN A 246 -7.25 11.15 -9.39
CA ASN A 246 -8.63 11.56 -9.17
C ASN A 246 -9.66 10.58 -9.74
N TYR A 247 -9.23 9.60 -10.54
CA TYR A 247 -10.13 8.68 -11.22
C TYR A 247 -10.54 7.52 -10.33
N ARG A 248 -11.81 7.11 -10.47
CA ARG A 248 -12.30 5.86 -9.88
C ARG A 248 -11.99 4.73 -10.83
N VAL A 249 -11.40 3.65 -10.31
CA VAL A 249 -10.92 2.52 -11.10
C VAL A 249 -11.50 1.22 -10.57
N SER A 250 -11.75 0.29 -11.47
CA SER A 250 -12.02 -1.11 -11.18
C SER A 250 -11.28 -1.96 -12.20
N ALA A 251 -10.91 -3.17 -11.83
CA ALA A 251 -10.25 -4.07 -12.77
C ALA A 251 -10.50 -5.54 -12.43
N LYS A 252 -10.33 -6.40 -13.43
CA LYS A 252 -10.48 -7.86 -13.30
C LYS A 252 -9.54 -8.57 -14.26
N ILE A 253 -9.13 -9.78 -13.88
CA ILE A 253 -8.45 -10.72 -14.77
C ILE A 253 -9.55 -11.50 -15.49
N LEU A 254 -9.56 -11.46 -16.81
CA LEU A 254 -10.51 -12.18 -17.65
C LEU A 254 -10.05 -13.61 -17.92
N GLU A 255 -8.77 -13.76 -18.26
CA GLU A 255 -8.17 -15.04 -18.64
C GLU A 255 -6.77 -15.15 -18.04
N GLN A 256 -6.38 -16.37 -17.68
CA GLN A 256 -5.06 -16.69 -17.17
C GLN A 256 -4.62 -18.05 -17.72
N SER A 257 -3.47 -18.05 -18.37
CA SER A 257 -2.81 -19.28 -18.83
C SER A 257 -2.39 -20.18 -17.66
N LEU A 258 -2.40 -21.49 -17.88
CA LEU A 258 -2.06 -22.49 -16.85
C LEU A 258 -0.62 -22.37 -16.32
N ASP A 259 0.30 -21.91 -17.16
CA ASP A 259 1.70 -21.67 -16.81
C ASP A 259 1.94 -20.29 -16.17
N ASN A 260 0.88 -19.47 -16.05
CA ASN A 260 0.88 -18.09 -15.60
C ASN A 260 1.76 -17.15 -16.44
N ASN A 261 2.17 -17.53 -17.64
CA ASN A 261 3.03 -16.69 -18.48
C ASN A 261 2.24 -15.59 -19.19
N THR A 262 0.94 -15.76 -19.35
CA THR A 262 0.03 -14.82 -20.02
C THR A 262 -1.26 -14.65 -19.22
N MET A 263 -1.71 -13.40 -19.09
CA MET A 263 -3.00 -13.03 -18.54
C MET A 263 -3.67 -11.99 -19.43
N VAL A 264 -5.01 -11.95 -19.43
CA VAL A 264 -5.78 -10.87 -20.04
C VAL A 264 -6.45 -10.10 -18.92
N GLY A 265 -6.06 -8.82 -18.77
CA GLY A 265 -6.63 -7.91 -17.78
C GLY A 265 -7.56 -6.90 -18.42
N GLU A 266 -8.60 -6.50 -17.70
CA GLU A 266 -9.49 -5.39 -18.06
C GLU A 266 -9.47 -4.36 -16.93
N LEU A 267 -9.24 -3.10 -17.27
CA LEU A 267 -9.23 -1.96 -16.35
C LEU A 267 -10.22 -0.91 -16.85
N THR A 268 -11.18 -0.58 -16.00
CA THR A 268 -12.20 0.43 -16.26
C THR A 268 -11.97 1.61 -15.34
N PHE A 269 -12.00 2.82 -15.88
CA PHE A 269 -11.89 4.04 -15.09
C PHE A 269 -12.92 5.10 -15.49
N GLU A 270 -13.32 5.88 -14.49
CA GLU A 270 -14.21 7.04 -14.63
C GLU A 270 -13.37 8.32 -14.66
N GLN A 271 -13.45 9.05 -15.77
CA GLN A 271 -12.82 10.35 -15.96
C GLN A 271 -13.91 11.43 -15.90
N GLY A 272 -13.85 12.30 -14.89
CA GLY A 272 -14.89 13.30 -14.66
C GLY A 272 -16.21 12.67 -14.20
N SER A 273 -17.33 13.37 -14.35
CA SER A 273 -18.64 12.93 -13.85
C SER A 273 -19.39 11.98 -14.79
N SER A 274 -18.87 11.68 -15.99
CA SER A 274 -19.72 11.20 -17.09
C SER A 274 -19.04 10.32 -18.14
N SER A 275 -17.72 10.14 -18.10
CA SER A 275 -17.00 9.34 -19.10
C SER A 275 -16.39 8.09 -18.49
N LEU A 276 -16.78 6.93 -19.01
CA LEU A 276 -16.24 5.64 -18.62
C LEU A 276 -15.41 5.06 -19.77
N TYR A 277 -14.16 4.72 -19.45
CA TYR A 277 -13.22 4.09 -20.38
C TYR A 277 -12.86 2.70 -19.88
N THR A 278 -12.85 1.73 -20.79
CA THR A 278 -12.42 0.36 -20.49
C THR A 278 -11.29 -0.03 -21.40
N TYR A 279 -10.13 -0.31 -20.82
CA TYR A 279 -8.97 -0.84 -21.51
C TYR A 279 -8.82 -2.32 -21.23
N ARG A 280 -8.47 -3.07 -22.27
CA ARG A 280 -8.09 -4.48 -22.17
C ARG A 280 -6.63 -4.63 -22.58
N ALA A 281 -5.90 -5.41 -21.80
CA ALA A 281 -4.50 -5.66 -22.05
C ALA A 281 -4.15 -7.14 -21.95
N LYS A 282 -3.31 -7.60 -22.88
CA LYS A 282 -2.54 -8.84 -22.70
C LYS A 282 -1.30 -8.54 -21.86
N LEU A 283 -1.19 -9.21 -20.73
CA LEU A 283 -0.09 -9.11 -19.77
C LEU A 283 0.76 -10.37 -19.90
N ILE A 284 2.01 -10.20 -20.33
CA ILE A 284 2.94 -11.32 -20.57
C ILE A 284 4.07 -11.28 -19.56
N LYS A 285 4.57 -12.45 -19.17
CA LYS A 285 5.78 -12.57 -18.38
C LYS A 285 6.94 -11.94 -19.12
N ASP A 286 7.59 -10.99 -18.46
CA ASP A 286 8.77 -10.29 -18.96
C ASP A 286 10.00 -11.06 -18.49
N ILE A 287 10.58 -11.85 -19.40
CA ILE A 287 11.75 -12.69 -19.10
C ILE A 287 12.97 -11.83 -18.81
N ASP A 288 13.13 -10.70 -19.51
CA ASP A 288 14.30 -9.83 -19.41
C ASP A 288 14.32 -9.06 -18.09
N ARG A 289 13.14 -8.66 -17.58
CA ARG A 289 13.00 -8.01 -16.27
C ARG A 289 12.84 -8.99 -15.12
N THR A 290 12.60 -10.27 -15.39
CA THR A 290 12.51 -11.30 -14.35
C THR A 290 13.91 -11.56 -13.79
N ILE A 291 14.09 -11.28 -12.50
CA ILE A 291 15.41 -11.34 -11.86
C ILE A 291 15.43 -12.26 -10.64
N SER A 292 16.59 -12.87 -10.39
CA SER A 292 16.84 -13.68 -9.19
C SER A 292 17.59 -12.86 -8.15
N VAL A 293 16.92 -12.51 -7.05
CA VAL A 293 17.46 -11.57 -6.04
C VAL A 293 17.39 -12.14 -4.64
N LYS A 294 18.28 -11.68 -3.76
CA LYS A 294 18.12 -11.90 -2.31
C LYS A 294 17.00 -11.00 -1.82
N SER A 295 15.85 -11.61 -1.55
CA SER A 295 14.64 -10.85 -1.22
C SER A 295 14.72 -10.14 0.13
N SER A 296 15.53 -10.62 1.09
CA SER A 296 15.77 -10.03 2.42
C SER A 296 17.25 -9.93 2.80
N CYS A 297 17.58 -9.09 3.80
CA CYS A 297 18.95 -8.97 4.31
C CYS A 297 19.46 -10.26 4.96
N SER A 298 18.55 -11.11 5.46
CA SER A 298 18.86 -12.41 6.05
C SER A 298 18.69 -13.58 5.06
N ALA A 299 18.43 -13.31 3.78
CA ALA A 299 18.22 -14.36 2.79
C ALA A 299 19.54 -15.09 2.48
N ASN A 300 19.54 -16.40 2.73
CA ASN A 300 20.67 -17.26 2.37
C ASN A 300 20.67 -17.63 0.88
N GLN A 301 19.49 -17.65 0.25
CA GLN A 301 19.28 -18.00 -1.16
C GLN A 301 18.59 -16.87 -1.92
N THR A 302 18.74 -16.85 -3.23
CA THR A 302 18.00 -15.96 -4.13
C THR A 302 16.61 -16.53 -4.42
N SER A 303 15.67 -15.66 -4.73
CA SER A 303 14.33 -16.01 -5.21
C SER A 303 14.09 -15.31 -6.53
N THR A 304 13.46 -16.02 -7.47
CA THR A 304 13.08 -15.44 -8.77
C THR A 304 11.84 -14.59 -8.62
N ILE A 305 11.95 -13.31 -8.98
CA ILE A 305 10.86 -12.34 -8.97
C ILE A 305 10.37 -12.19 -10.40
N VAL A 306 9.23 -12.81 -10.69
CA VAL A 306 8.58 -12.73 -12.00
C VAL A 306 8.06 -11.32 -12.23
N LYS A 307 8.32 -10.79 -13.41
CA LYS A 307 7.78 -9.51 -13.89
C LYS A 307 6.83 -9.73 -15.04
N TYR A 308 5.93 -8.78 -15.24
CA TYR A 308 4.99 -8.76 -16.37
C TYR A 308 5.13 -7.43 -17.11
N ALA A 309 4.83 -7.47 -18.40
CA ALA A 309 4.75 -6.32 -19.29
C ALA A 309 3.41 -6.31 -20.03
N VAL A 310 2.98 -5.12 -20.44
CA VAL A 310 1.83 -4.93 -21.33
C VAL A 310 2.29 -5.20 -22.76
N ALA A 311 1.67 -6.19 -23.43
CA ALA A 311 2.00 -6.54 -24.82
C ALA A 311 1.01 -5.94 -25.83
N ASP A 312 -0.29 -6.07 -25.55
CA ASP A 312 -1.36 -5.64 -26.45
C ASP A 312 -2.39 -4.82 -25.67
N LEU A 313 -2.33 -3.49 -25.75
CA LEU A 313 -3.26 -2.58 -25.08
C LEU A 313 -4.29 -2.04 -26.08
N GLY A 314 -5.58 -2.23 -25.79
CA GLY A 314 -6.66 -1.69 -26.60
C GLY A 314 -7.77 -1.04 -25.76
N LEU A 315 -8.30 0.08 -26.25
CA LEU A 315 -9.55 0.65 -25.74
C LEU A 315 -10.72 -0.19 -26.26
N VAL A 316 -11.52 -0.74 -25.35
CA VAL A 316 -12.67 -1.62 -25.67
C VAL A 316 -13.97 -0.85 -25.70
N THR A 317 -14.14 0.14 -24.82
CA THR A 317 -15.38 0.91 -24.72
C THR A 317 -15.09 2.31 -24.20
N GLU A 318 -15.76 3.29 -24.81
CA GLU A 318 -15.84 4.67 -24.38
C GLU A 318 -17.33 5.04 -24.29
N ASN A 319 -17.82 5.22 -23.07
CA ASN A 319 -19.19 5.66 -22.83
C ASN A 319 -19.16 7.09 -22.30
N VAL A 320 -19.44 8.05 -23.19
CA VAL A 320 -19.64 9.45 -22.84
C VAL A 320 -21.13 9.67 -22.63
N LEU A 321 -21.55 9.86 -21.38
CA LEU A 321 -22.91 10.29 -21.09
C LEU A 321 -23.08 11.73 -21.60
N THR A 322 -23.69 11.88 -22.77
CA THR A 322 -24.09 13.19 -23.30
C THR A 322 -25.26 13.69 -22.46
N LEU A 323 -25.00 14.63 -21.55
CA LEU A 323 -26.04 15.44 -20.94
C LEU A 323 -26.71 16.25 -22.07
N SER A 324 -27.86 15.76 -22.53
CA SER A 324 -28.77 16.55 -23.36
C SER A 324 -29.22 17.75 -22.51
N LYS A 325 -29.00 18.95 -23.03
CA LYS A 325 -29.33 20.23 -22.37
C LYS A 325 -30.81 20.35 -22.01
#